data_AF-D2DFA7-F1
#
_entry.id   AF-D2DFA7-F1
#
_cell.length_a   1.000
_cell.length_b   1.000
_cell.length_c   1.000
_cell.angle_alpha   90.00
_cell.angle_beta   90.00
_cell.angle_gamma   90.00
#
_symmetry.space_group_name_H-M   'P 1'
#
loop_
_entity.id
_entity.type
_entity.pdbx_description
1 polymer ?
#
loop_
_entity_poly.entity_id
_entity_poly.type
_entity_poly.pdbx_seq_one_letter_code
_entity_poly.pdbx_strand_id
1 'polypeptide(L)' 'FTIHGLWPSNYSNPKKPSNCNGSKFEDRKVYPQLRKDLKKSWPDVESGNDTRFWEGEWNKHGT' A
#
# COMPACT_ATOMS: atom_id res chain seq x y z
N PHE A 1 15.27 3.14 7.58
CA PHE A 1 14.39 3.35 6.42
C PHE A 1 13.21 2.39 6.53
N THR A 2 12.04 2.84 6.09
CA THR A 2 10.80 2.05 5.96
C THR A 2 10.21 2.30 4.58
N ILE A 3 9.33 1.41 4.14
CA ILE A 3 8.60 1.53 2.87
C ILE A 3 7.53 2.61 3.05
N HIS A 4 7.42 3.54 2.09
CA HIS A 4 6.24 4.40 1.98
C HIS A 4 5.19 3.71 1.11
N GLY A 5 5.57 3.27 -0.08
CA GLY A 5 4.68 2.54 -0.98
C GLY A 5 5.39 2.07 -2.23
N LEU A 6 4.71 1.20 -2.97
CA LEU A 6 5.10 0.78 -4.31
C LEU A 6 4.12 1.42 -5.29
N TRP A 7 4.60 2.36 -6.10
CA TRP A 7 3.75 3.18 -6.95
C TRP A 7 3.97 2.83 -8.43
N PRO A 8 2.93 2.42 -9.16
CA PRO A 8 3.01 2.21 -10.59
C PRO A 8 3.48 3.47 -11.31
N SER A 9 4.22 3.27 -12.40
CA SER A 9 4.65 4.35 -13.29
C SER A 9 4.42 3.94 -14.73
N ASN A 10 4.09 4.92 -15.56
CA ASN A 10 3.97 4.74 -17.00
C ASN A 10 5.07 5.57 -17.66
N TYR A 11 5.99 4.93 -18.36
CA TYR A 11 7.08 5.65 -19.03
C TYR A 11 6.55 6.60 -20.12
N SER A 12 5.52 6.19 -20.85
CA SER A 12 4.93 6.93 -21.96
C SER A 12 3.99 8.04 -21.52
N ASN A 13 3.50 8.02 -20.27
CA ASN A 13 2.65 9.06 -19.70
C ASN A 13 3.20 9.47 -18.32
N PRO A 14 3.70 10.71 -18.15
CA PRO A 14 4.36 11.14 -16.92
C PRO A 14 3.43 11.14 -15.70
N LYS A 15 2.11 11.02 -15.88
CA LYS A 15 1.16 10.90 -14.78
C LYS A 15 1.25 9.49 -14.17
N LYS A 16 1.70 9.43 -12.91
CA LYS A 16 1.66 8.20 -12.11
C LYS A 16 0.21 7.72 -11.98
N PRO A 17 -0.11 6.49 -12.41
CA PRO A 17 -1.44 5.92 -12.19
C PRO A 17 -1.79 5.94 -10.71
N SER A 18 -3.03 6.32 -10.40
CA SER A 18 -3.54 6.32 -9.04
C SER A 18 -5.06 6.24 -9.07
N ASN A 19 -5.66 5.66 -8.03
CA ASN A 19 -7.11 5.48 -7.86
C ASN A 19 -7.75 4.72 -9.04
N CYS A 20 -7.04 3.73 -9.59
CA CYS A 20 -7.55 2.89 -10.66
C CYS A 20 -8.73 2.03 -10.16
N ASN A 21 -9.58 1.62 -11.10
CA ASN A 21 -10.67 0.70 -10.79
C ASN A 21 -10.12 -0.72 -10.63
N GLY A 22 -10.24 -1.29 -9.44
CA GLY A 22 -9.66 -2.59 -9.10
C GLY A 22 -10.25 -3.14 -7.79
N SER A 23 -9.75 -4.31 -7.36
CA SER A 23 -10.17 -4.90 -6.09
C SER A 23 -9.77 -4.01 -4.93
N LYS A 24 -10.72 -3.63 -4.06
CA LYS A 24 -10.43 -2.87 -2.85
C LYS A 24 -9.58 -3.68 -1.87
N PHE A 25 -8.89 -2.95 -1.00
CA PHE A 25 -8.12 -3.56 0.07
C PHE A 25 -9.01 -4.46 0.93
N GLU A 26 -8.51 -5.65 1.24
CA GLU A 26 -9.16 -6.58 2.14
C GLU A 26 -8.13 -7.04 3.15
N ASP A 27 -8.30 -6.62 4.40
CA ASP A 27 -7.38 -6.93 5.50
C ASP A 27 -7.13 -8.45 5.63
N ARG A 28 -8.16 -9.28 5.39
CA ARG A 28 -8.04 -10.76 5.37
C ARG A 28 -7.05 -11.32 4.34
N LYS A 29 -6.75 -10.58 3.27
CA LYS A 29 -5.77 -10.97 2.23
C LYS A 29 -4.34 -10.67 2.66
N VAL A 30 -4.15 -9.88 3.72
CA VAL A 30 -2.84 -9.69 4.35
C VAL A 30 -2.64 -10.81 5.37
N TYR A 31 -2.08 -11.92 4.90
CA TYR A 31 -1.91 -13.12 5.73
C TYR A 31 -1.07 -12.84 7.00
N PRO A 32 -1.31 -13.58 8.11
CA PRO A 32 -0.63 -13.35 9.38
C PRO A 32 0.91 -13.33 9.30
N GLN A 33 1.49 -14.16 8.43
CA GLN A 33 2.93 -14.19 8.21
C GLN A 33 3.42 -12.89 7.57
N LEU A 34 2.75 -12.44 6.50
CA LEU A 34 3.07 -11.19 5.81
C LEU A 34 2.92 -9.97 6.73
N ARG A 35 1.91 -9.96 7.60
CA ARG A 35 1.71 -8.85 8.56
C ARG A 35 2.91 -8.61 9.47
N LYS A 36 3.61 -9.66 9.89
CA LYS A 36 4.80 -9.51 10.74
C LYS A 36 5.90 -8.74 10.00
N ASP A 37 6.09 -9.06 8.73
CA ASP A 37 7.07 -8.39 7.88
C ASP A 37 6.64 -6.96 7.54
N LEU A 38 5.35 -6.75 7.26
CA LEU A 38 4.79 -5.43 6.98
C LEU A 38 4.89 -4.49 8.19
N LYS A 39 4.61 -4.96 9.41
CA LYS A 39 4.77 -4.15 10.62
C LYS A 39 6.20 -3.67 10.85
N LYS A 40 7.19 -4.42 10.38
CA LYS A 40 8.61 -4.05 10.50
C LYS A 40 9.07 -3.14 9.36
N SER A 41 8.68 -3.47 8.13
CA SER A 41 9.24 -2.87 6.92
C SER A 41 8.35 -1.79 6.31
N TRP A 42 7.03 -1.86 6.52
CA TRP A 42 6.02 -0.95 6.00
C TRP A 42 5.05 -0.42 7.09
N PRO A 43 5.55 0.09 8.23
CA PRO A 43 4.69 0.64 9.28
C PRO A 43 4.12 2.02 8.92
N ASP A 44 3.01 2.39 9.56
CA ASP A 44 2.56 3.77 9.65
C ASP A 44 3.38 4.51 10.71
N VAL A 45 4.29 5.37 10.24
CA VAL A 45 5.19 6.15 11.10
C VAL A 45 4.59 7.48 11.56
N GLU A 46 3.43 7.89 11.04
CA GLU A 46 2.80 9.18 11.35
C GLU A 46 1.69 9.02 12.38
N SER A 47 0.73 8.11 12.13
CA SER A 47 -0.45 7.92 12.98
C SER A 47 -0.42 6.63 13.80
N GLY A 48 0.49 5.71 13.46
CA GLY A 48 0.62 4.40 14.12
C GLY A 48 -0.48 3.40 13.75
N ASN A 49 -1.29 3.68 12.73
CA ASN A 49 -2.34 2.79 12.24
C ASN A 49 -1.92 2.13 10.91
N ASP A 50 -1.12 1.07 11.04
CA ASP A 50 -0.57 0.32 9.91
C ASP A 50 -1.65 -0.13 8.91
N THR A 51 -2.77 -0.68 9.39
CA THR A 51 -3.82 -1.21 8.52
C THR A 51 -4.45 -0.11 7.68
N ARG A 52 -4.73 1.05 8.28
CA ARG A 52 -5.29 2.21 7.55
C ARG A 52 -4.31 2.73 6.51
N PHE A 53 -3.03 2.71 6.81
CA PHE A 53 -1.98 3.11 5.89
C PHE A 53 -1.87 2.13 4.71
N TRP A 54 -1.82 0.82 4.96
CA TRP A 54 -1.81 -0.21 3.91
C TRP A 54 -3.04 -0.15 3.01
N GLU A 55 -4.21 0.09 3.60
CA GLU A 55 -5.47 0.29 2.87
C GLU A 55 -5.38 1.50 1.92
N GLY A 56 -4.86 2.63 2.41
CA GLY A 56 -4.69 3.85 1.62
C GLY A 56 -3.75 3.64 0.43
N GLU A 57 -2.58 3.04 0.69
CA GLU A 57 -1.59 2.75 -0.34
C GLU A 57 -2.10 1.75 -1.38
N TRP A 58 -2.78 0.67 -0.94
CA TRP A 58 -3.38 -0.29 -1.88
C TRP A 58 -4.48 0.36 -2.73
N ASN A 59 -5.45 1.03 -2.11
CA ASN A 59 -6.59 1.59 -2.84
C ASN A 59 -6.20 2.73 -3.78
N LYS A 60 -5.10 3.43 -3.50
CA LYS A 60 -4.61 4.53 -4.32
C LYS A 60 -3.58 4.09 -5.36
N HIS A 61 -2.72 3.12 -5.05
CA HIS A 61 -1.57 2.77 -5.88
C HIS A 61 -1.48 1.29 -6.26
N GLY A 62 -2.07 0.39 -5.47
CA GLY A 62 -2.08 -1.05 -5.75
C GLY A 62 -3.18 -1.52 -6.70
N THR A 63 -4.15 -0.64 -7.02
CA THR A 63 -5.25 -0.93 -7.97
C THR A 63 -4.94 -0.58 -9.41
#